data_AF-A0A7Y4IRK3-F1
#
_entry.id   AF-A0A7Y4IRK3-F1
#
_cell.length_a   1.000
_cell.length_b   1.000
_cell.length_c   1.000
_cell.angle_alpha   90.00
_cell.angle_beta   90.00
_cell.angle_gamma   90.00
#
_symmetry.space_group_name_H-M   'P 1'
#
loop_
_entity.id
_entity.type
_entity.pdbx_description
1 polymer ?
#
loop_
_entity_poly.entity_id
_entity_poly.type
_entity_poly.pdbx_seq_one_letter_code
_entity_poly.pdbx_strand_id
1 'polypeptide(L)' 'EPDLSHFAGIVPCGVREHGVTSLVDLGLPVSLAEVDMQLRAAFAEIFGATVSEAPENP' A
#
# COMPACT_ATOMS: atom_id res chain seq x y z
N GLU A 1 10.87 -4.19 -5.54
CA GLU A 1 9.91 -3.32 -6.26
C GLU A 1 8.74 -4.18 -6.73
N PRO A 2 7.49 -3.68 -6.74
CA PRO A 2 6.34 -4.48 -7.17
C PRO A 2 6.33 -4.67 -8.70
N ASP A 3 6.02 -5.89 -9.16
CA ASP A 3 5.79 -6.15 -10.58
C ASP A 3 4.38 -5.69 -10.97
N LEU A 4 4.30 -4.58 -11.73
CA LEU A 4 3.03 -4.01 -12.17
C LEU A 4 2.37 -4.79 -13.33
N SER A 5 3.07 -5.72 -13.97
CA SER A 5 2.50 -6.53 -15.06
C SER A 5 1.36 -7.44 -14.59
N HIS A 6 1.33 -7.79 -13.29
CA HIS A 6 0.23 -8.53 -12.68
C HIS A 6 -1.13 -7.81 -12.78
N PHE A 7 -1.14 -6.48 -12.92
CA PHE A 7 -2.37 -5.70 -13.07
C PHE A 7 -2.91 -5.68 -14.51
N ALA A 8 -2.11 -6.08 -15.51
CA ALA A 8 -2.51 -6.07 -16.91
C ALA A 8 -3.58 -7.14 -17.25
N GLY A 9 -3.71 -8.19 -16.43
CA GLY A 9 -4.67 -9.27 -16.62
C GLY A 9 -6.03 -9.06 -15.95
N ILE A 10 -6.23 -7.97 -15.20
CA ILE A 10 -7.45 -7.72 -14.43
C ILE A 10 -8.16 -6.46 -14.94
N VAL A 11 -9.49 -6.49 -15.04
CA VAL A 11 -10.32 -5.33 -15.41
C VAL A 11 -11.20 -4.96 -14.21
N PRO A 12 -10.77 -4.02 -13.36
CA PRO A 12 -11.52 -3.66 -12.15
C PRO A 12 -12.75 -2.83 -12.51
N CYS A 13 -13.94 -3.37 -12.26
CA CYS A 13 -15.25 -2.69 -12.32
C CYS A 13 -15.48 -1.74 -13.52
N GLY A 14 -14.85 -2.00 -14.67
CA GLY A 14 -14.99 -1.19 -15.89
C GLY A 14 -14.05 0.01 -16.04
N VAL A 15 -13.16 0.30 -15.07
CA VAL A 15 -12.15 1.36 -15.20
C VAL A 15 -11.06 0.88 -16.16
N ARG A 16 -10.97 1.50 -17.34
CA ARG A 16 -9.99 1.17 -18.40
C ARG A 16 -9.06 2.33 -18.74
N GLU A 17 -9.34 3.51 -18.23
CA GLU A 17 -8.73 4.77 -18.69
C GLU A 17 -7.40 5.07 -18.02
N HIS A 18 -7.09 4.44 -16.88
CA HIS A 18 -5.87 4.70 -16.11
C HIS A 18 -5.11 3.41 -15.81
N GLY A 19 -3.79 3.46 -16.01
CA GLY A 19 -2.87 2.41 -15.60
C GLY A 19 -2.63 2.43 -14.08
N VAL A 20 -1.80 1.49 -13.62
CA VAL A 20 -1.32 1.43 -12.23
C VAL A 20 0.06 2.06 -12.11
N THR A 21 0.43 2.49 -10.91
CA THR A 21 1.75 3.02 -10.58
C THR A 21 2.19 2.51 -9.20
N SER A 22 3.44 2.75 -8.83
CA SER A 22 4.00 2.41 -7.54
C SER A 22 4.78 3.59 -6.94
N LEU A 23 5.06 3.55 -5.63
CA LEU A 23 5.93 4.55 -4.99
C LEU A 23 7.31 4.61 -5.66
N VAL A 24 7.82 3.47 -6.10
CA VAL A 24 9.09 3.37 -6.84
C VAL A 24 9.00 4.10 -8.19
N ASP A 25 7.94 3.90 -8.96
CA ASP A 25 7.73 4.60 -10.25
C ASP A 25 7.56 6.11 -10.07
N LEU A 26 7.12 6.54 -8.89
CA LEU A 26 7.06 7.95 -8.47
C LEU A 26 8.41 8.49 -7.94
N GLY A 27 9.48 7.69 -7.95
CA GLY A 27 10.81 8.08 -7.49
C GLY A 27 11.03 7.94 -5.98
N LEU A 28 10.20 7.15 -5.29
CA LEU A 28 10.26 6.89 -3.85
C LEU A 28 10.60 5.42 -3.58
N PRO A 29 11.90 5.03 -3.60
CA PRO A 29 12.32 3.68 -3.28
C PRO A 29 12.26 3.46 -1.76
N VAL A 30 11.11 3.02 -1.27
CA VAL A 30 10.85 2.73 0.14
C VAL A 30 10.63 1.23 0.38
N SER A 31 11.03 0.76 1.56
CA SER A 31 10.73 -0.59 2.03
C SER A 31 9.28 -0.72 2.51
N LEU A 32 8.76 -1.95 2.58
CA LEU A 32 7.43 -2.20 3.14
C LEU A 32 7.33 -1.82 4.62
N ALA A 33 8.41 -2.02 5.39
CA ALA A 33 8.44 -1.62 6.79
C ALA A 33 8.31 -0.10 6.97
N GLU A 34 8.93 0.70 6.09
CA GLU A 34 8.77 2.16 6.08
C GLU A 34 7.34 2.56 5.71
N VAL A 35 6.75 1.89 4.70
CA VAL A 35 5.35 2.11 4.33
C VAL A 35 4.42 1.81 5.51
N ASP A 36 4.60 0.70 6.23
CA ASP A 36 3.80 0.33 7.39
C ASP A 36 3.89 1.37 8.51
N MET A 37 5.09 1.86 8.81
CA MET A 37 5.30 2.90 9.81
C MET A 37 4.57 4.20 9.44
N GLN A 38 4.70 4.65 8.19
CA GLN A 38 4.06 5.88 7.72
C GLN A 38 2.54 5.73 7.62
N LEU A 39 2.06 4.57 7.17
CA LEU A 39 0.64 4.25 7.14
C LEU A 39 0.03 4.33 8.54
N ARG A 40 0.69 3.74 9.56
CA ARG A 40 0.22 3.80 10.95
C ARG A 40 0.16 5.23 11.47
N ALA A 41 1.16 6.06 11.15
CA ALA A 41 1.18 7.47 11.55
C ALA A 41 0.03 8.25 10.91
N ALA A 42 -0.11 8.17 9.58
CA ALA A 42 -1.17 8.85 8.83
C ALA A 42 -2.57 8.38 9.24
N PHE A 43 -2.74 7.10 9.53
CA PHE A 43 -4.00 6.55 10.01
C PHE A 43 -4.37 7.13 11.38
N ALA A 44 -3.40 7.27 12.30
CA ALA A 44 -3.65 7.82 13.63
C ALA A 44 -4.03 9.31 13.60
N GLU A 45 -3.55 10.06 12.62
CA GLU A 45 -3.97 11.46 12.41
C GLU A 45 -5.45 11.57 12.03
N ILE A 46 -5.96 10.63 11.23
CA ILE A 46 -7.35 10.66 10.74
C ILE A 46 -8.31 10.01 11.74
N PHE A 47 -7.91 8.87 12.32
CA PHE A 47 -8.80 8.00 13.10
C PHE A 47 -8.48 7.95 14.60
N GLY A 48 -7.36 8.53 15.04
CA GLY A 48 -6.89 8.47 16.42
C GLY A 48 -6.00 7.26 16.73
N ALA A 49 -5.63 7.11 18.00
CA ALA A 49 -4.63 6.13 18.42
C ALA A 49 -5.02 4.68 18.03
N THR A 50 -4.08 3.97 17.38
CA THR A 50 -4.24 2.57 17.01
C THR A 50 -3.68 1.65 18.09
N VAL A 51 -4.41 0.57 18.38
CA VAL A 51 -3.94 -0.53 19.23
C VAL A 51 -3.12 -1.51 18.38
N SER A 52 -1.95 -1.91 18.89
CA SER A 52 -1.21 -3.02 18.31
C SER A 52 -1.77 -4.31 18.87
N GLU A 53 -2.30 -5.18 18.02
CA GLU A 53 -2.46 -6.58 18.40
C GLU A 53 -1.06 -7.21 18.51
N ALA A 54 -0.78 -7.92 19.59
CA ALA A 54 0.37 -8.82 19.64
C ALA A 54 0.09 -9.99 18.67
N PRO A 55 1.11 -10.63 18.07
CA PRO A 55 0.85 -11.66 17.06
C PRO A 55 0.08 -12.83 17.70
N GLU A 56 -1.16 -13.06 17.24
CA GLU A 56 -1.80 -14.37 17.41
C GLU A 56 -1.07 -15.37 16.51
N ASN A 57 -0.42 -16.35 17.13
CA ASN A 57 0.23 -17.46 16.43
C ASN A 57 -0.36 -18.78 16.95
N PRO A 58 -1.00 -19.58 16.09
CA PRO A 58 -0.85 -21.03 16.11
C PRO A 58 0.31 -21.47 15.20
#